data_AF-A0A951G8Q3-F1
#
_entry.id   AF-A0A951G8Q3-F1
#
_cell.length_a   1.000
_cell.length_b   1.000
_cell.length_c   1.000
_cell.angle_alpha   90.00
_cell.angle_beta   90.00
_cell.angle_gamma   90.00
#
_symmetry.space_group_name_H-M   'P 1'
#
loop_
_entity.id
_entity.type
_entity.pdbx_description
1 polymer ?
#
loop_
_entity_poly.entity_id
_entity_poly.type
_entity_poly.pdbx_seq_one_letter_code
_entity_poly.pdbx_strand_id
1 'polypeptide(L)'
;MPAATARRQSRTKIHDKIQELSWTPTFATPVDKYPTDYTFEKAPKKDPMKQVLRSYFPMEEEKDQRVFGAMDGAIRGNMFRHVQQRWMEWQKLFLSIIPFPEISAARAMPLAINAVPNPEVHNGLAVQMIDEVRHSTIQMNLKRLYMNHYIDPAGFDITTKGFQNCYAGTIGRQFGEGFITGDAITAANIYLTIVAETAFTNVLFVAMPGEAAANGDYLLPTVFHSVQSDESRHISNGYSIIVMALADERNRELLARDLRYAW
;
A
#
# COMPACT_ATOMS: atom_id res chain seq x y z
N MET A 1 -2.81 -47.71 4.25
CA MET A 1 -3.22 -46.98 3.04
C MET A 1 -2.12 -45.99 2.70
N PRO A 2 -1.62 -45.92 1.46
CA PRO A 2 -0.63 -44.91 1.11
C PRO A 2 -1.32 -43.54 1.18
N ALA A 3 -0.71 -42.59 1.89
CA ALA A 3 -1.20 -41.22 1.93
C ALA A 3 -1.24 -40.69 0.50
N ALA A 4 -2.44 -40.40 0.00
CA ALA A 4 -2.60 -39.77 -1.29
C ALA A 4 -1.82 -38.45 -1.25
N THR A 5 -0.75 -38.36 -2.03
CA THR A 5 -0.02 -37.11 -2.23
C THR A 5 -1.02 -36.11 -2.78
N ALA A 6 -1.38 -35.11 -1.97
CA ALA A 6 -2.35 -34.09 -2.35
C ALA A 6 -1.91 -33.48 -3.69
N ARG A 7 -2.68 -33.77 -4.76
CA ARG A 7 -2.37 -33.30 -6.10
C ARG A 7 -2.38 -31.77 -6.07
N ARG A 8 -1.22 -31.14 -6.28
CA ARG A 8 -1.08 -29.69 -6.28
C ARG A 8 -2.06 -29.08 -7.29
N GLN A 9 -3.08 -28.38 -6.79
CA GLN A 9 -4.09 -27.74 -7.62
C GLN A 9 -3.44 -26.63 -8.47
N SER A 10 -3.95 -26.43 -9.69
CA SER A 10 -3.44 -25.37 -10.58
C SER A 10 -3.87 -24.01 -10.05
N ARG A 11 -2.89 -23.13 -9.79
CA ARG A 11 -3.11 -21.77 -9.27
C ARG A 11 -3.96 -20.93 -10.22
N THR A 12 -3.71 -21.05 -11.52
CA THR A 12 -4.50 -20.39 -12.56
C THR A 12 -5.96 -20.86 -12.50
N LYS A 13 -6.20 -22.17 -12.34
CA LYS A 13 -7.57 -22.70 -12.25
C LYS A 13 -8.30 -22.22 -11.00
N ILE A 14 -7.60 -22.06 -9.87
CA ILE A 14 -8.20 -21.49 -8.64
C ILE A 14 -8.50 -20.00 -8.84
N HIS A 15 -7.57 -19.24 -9.42
CA HIS A 15 -7.78 -17.82 -9.71
C HIS A 15 -8.96 -17.61 -10.66
N ASP A 16 -9.09 -18.42 -11.70
CA ASP A 16 -10.19 -18.32 -12.66
C ASP A 16 -11.57 -18.54 -11.99
N LYS A 17 -11.62 -19.15 -10.78
CA LYS A 17 -12.85 -19.28 -9.97
C LYS A 17 -13.28 -17.98 -9.29
N ILE A 18 -12.41 -16.98 -9.13
CA ILE A 18 -12.76 -15.71 -8.47
C ILE A 18 -13.91 -15.02 -9.20
N GLN A 19 -13.92 -15.06 -10.54
CA GLN A 19 -15.01 -14.51 -11.35
C GLN A 19 -16.36 -15.19 -11.06
N GLU A 20 -16.36 -16.48 -10.72
CA GLU A 20 -17.57 -17.25 -10.40
C GLU A 20 -18.17 -16.87 -9.04
N LEU A 21 -17.45 -16.10 -8.20
CA LEU A 21 -17.92 -15.65 -6.89
C LEU A 21 -18.77 -14.37 -6.97
N SER A 22 -18.84 -13.71 -8.14
CA SER A 22 -19.66 -12.53 -8.35
C SER A 22 -21.06 -12.90 -8.85
N TRP A 23 -22.07 -12.15 -8.43
CA TRP A 23 -23.45 -12.30 -8.90
C TRP A 23 -24.16 -10.95 -8.98
N THR A 24 -25.14 -10.85 -9.88
CA THR A 24 -26.05 -9.70 -9.94
C THR A 24 -27.22 -9.94 -8.99
N PRO A 25 -27.44 -9.07 -7.98
CA PRO A 25 -28.58 -9.21 -7.09
C PRO A 25 -29.92 -9.12 -7.85
N THR A 26 -30.87 -9.99 -7.52
CA THR A 26 -32.23 -10.00 -8.13
C THR A 26 -33.32 -9.49 -7.19
N PHE A 27 -33.01 -9.34 -5.90
CA PHE A 27 -33.95 -8.99 -4.84
C PHE A 27 -33.70 -7.59 -4.24
N ALA A 28 -32.64 -6.91 -4.67
CA ALA A 28 -32.31 -5.55 -4.25
C ALA A 28 -31.62 -4.80 -5.39
N THR A 29 -31.86 -3.49 -5.49
CA THR A 29 -31.11 -2.63 -6.41
C THR A 29 -29.74 -2.34 -5.78
N PRO A 30 -28.62 -2.60 -6.47
CA PRO A 30 -27.30 -2.22 -5.97
C PRO A 30 -27.23 -0.72 -5.67
N VAL A 31 -26.56 -0.36 -4.57
CA VAL A 31 -26.33 1.05 -4.20
C VAL A 31 -24.89 1.42 -4.48
N ASP A 32 -24.70 2.48 -5.27
CA ASP A 32 -23.39 3.08 -5.51
C ASP A 32 -22.99 3.90 -4.28
N LYS A 33 -22.41 3.22 -3.29
CA LYS A 33 -21.98 3.84 -2.03
C LYS A 33 -20.93 4.93 -2.24
N TYR A 34 -20.03 4.73 -3.20
CA TYR A 34 -19.06 5.71 -3.64
C TYR A 34 -19.20 5.87 -5.15
N PRO A 35 -19.83 6.97 -5.62
CA PRO A 35 -20.03 7.19 -7.05
C PRO A 35 -18.70 7.49 -7.75
N THR A 36 -18.68 7.28 -9.06
CA THR A 36 -17.58 7.73 -9.91
C THR A 36 -18.09 8.37 -11.21
N ASP A 37 -17.34 9.35 -11.71
CA ASP A 37 -17.53 9.97 -13.02
C ASP A 37 -16.97 9.10 -14.17
N TYR A 38 -16.16 8.09 -13.85
CA TYR A 38 -15.56 7.17 -14.82
C TYR A 38 -16.58 6.14 -15.33
N THR A 39 -16.52 5.81 -16.62
CA THR A 39 -17.30 4.72 -17.21
C THR A 39 -16.43 3.50 -17.54
N PHE A 40 -16.94 2.30 -17.24
CA PHE A 40 -16.26 1.03 -17.51
C PHE A 40 -17.04 0.13 -18.46
N GLU A 41 -17.97 0.67 -19.24
CA GLU A 41 -18.82 -0.11 -20.16
C GLU A 41 -18.02 -0.91 -21.21
N LYS A 42 -16.92 -0.33 -21.69
CA LYS A 42 -16.01 -0.95 -22.67
C LYS A 42 -14.83 -1.70 -22.04
N ALA A 43 -14.76 -1.76 -20.71
CA ALA A 43 -13.67 -2.40 -20.01
C ALA A 43 -13.60 -3.92 -20.32
N PRO A 44 -12.38 -4.50 -20.40
CA PRO A 44 -12.22 -5.94 -20.53
C PRO A 44 -12.83 -6.66 -19.32
N LYS A 45 -13.40 -7.84 -19.56
CA LYS A 45 -14.02 -8.69 -18.51
C LYS A 45 -13.01 -9.42 -17.63
N LYS A 46 -11.75 -9.51 -18.06
CA LYS A 46 -10.64 -10.11 -17.31
C LYS A 46 -9.72 -9.02 -16.80
N ASP A 47 -9.07 -9.26 -15.67
CA ASP A 47 -8.03 -8.37 -15.17
C ASP A 47 -6.87 -8.27 -16.19
N PRO A 48 -6.54 -7.07 -16.71
CA PRO A 48 -5.44 -6.88 -17.65
C PRO A 48 -4.07 -7.30 -17.11
N MET A 49 -3.84 -7.15 -15.80
CA MET A 49 -2.53 -7.44 -15.18
C MET A 49 -2.44 -8.82 -14.54
N LYS A 50 -3.58 -9.50 -14.36
CA LYS A 50 -3.76 -10.84 -13.78
C LYS A 50 -2.82 -11.17 -12.61
N GLN A 51 -3.27 -10.90 -11.38
CA GLN A 51 -2.50 -11.21 -10.18
C GLN A 51 -2.79 -12.61 -9.59
N VAL A 52 -1.92 -13.60 -9.86
CA VAL A 52 -2.08 -14.97 -9.33
C VAL A 52 -1.21 -15.20 -8.09
N LEU A 53 -1.79 -14.99 -6.91
CA LEU A 53 -1.10 -15.26 -5.64
C LEU A 53 -1.18 -16.75 -5.25
N ARG A 54 -0.12 -17.28 -4.63
CA ARG A 54 -0.10 -18.69 -4.15
C ARG A 54 -0.75 -18.81 -2.79
N SER A 55 -0.29 -17.97 -1.90
CA SER A 55 -0.55 -17.99 -0.47
C SER A 55 -0.07 -16.65 0.07
N TYR A 56 -1.01 -15.78 0.41
CA TYR A 56 -0.73 -14.45 0.93
C TYR A 56 -0.08 -14.54 2.32
N PHE A 57 -0.80 -15.11 3.29
CA PHE A 57 -0.37 -15.10 4.68
C PHE A 57 1.00 -15.75 4.94
N PRO A 58 1.36 -16.93 4.37
CA PRO A 58 2.70 -17.49 4.59
C PRO A 58 3.83 -16.64 3.98
N MET A 59 3.54 -15.91 2.90
CA MET A 59 4.52 -15.02 2.26
C MET A 59 4.76 -13.79 3.15
N GLU A 60 3.69 -13.17 3.65
CA GLU A 60 3.80 -12.02 4.56
C GLU A 60 4.37 -12.41 5.93
N GLU A 61 4.01 -13.60 6.44
CA GLU A 61 4.58 -14.14 7.68
C GLU A 61 6.10 -14.30 7.58
N GLU A 62 6.62 -14.86 6.47
CA GLU A 62 8.06 -15.02 6.27
C GLU A 62 8.78 -13.66 6.27
N LYS A 63 8.19 -12.65 5.62
CA LYS A 63 8.74 -11.29 5.59
C LYS A 63 8.79 -10.68 6.99
N ASP A 64 7.71 -10.81 7.75
CA ASP A 64 7.60 -10.25 9.10
C ASP A 64 8.58 -10.94 10.06
N GLN A 65 8.71 -12.27 10.00
CA GLN A 65 9.69 -13.00 10.80
C GLN A 65 11.12 -12.47 10.59
N ARG A 66 11.49 -12.18 9.33
CA ARG A 66 12.82 -11.60 9.00
C ARG A 66 12.96 -10.19 9.55
N VAL A 67 11.94 -9.34 9.44
CA VAL A 67 11.96 -7.98 9.98
C VAL A 67 12.14 -8.00 11.50
N PHE A 68 11.35 -8.80 12.21
CA PHE A 68 11.44 -8.88 13.68
C PHE A 68 12.77 -9.49 14.14
N GLY A 69 13.33 -10.45 13.41
CA GLY A 69 14.68 -10.98 13.67
C GLY A 69 15.77 -9.91 13.52
N ALA A 70 15.66 -9.04 12.52
CA ALA A 70 16.60 -7.93 12.35
C ALA A 70 16.50 -6.88 13.46
N MET A 71 15.29 -6.61 13.98
CA MET A 71 15.08 -5.72 15.13
C MET A 71 15.86 -6.19 16.36
N ASP A 72 15.76 -7.47 16.70
CA ASP A 72 16.52 -8.10 17.79
C ASP A 72 18.05 -8.03 17.54
N GLY A 73 18.46 -8.26 16.30
CA GLY A 73 19.85 -8.10 15.85
C GLY A 73 20.40 -6.68 16.08
N ALA A 74 19.65 -5.64 15.70
CA ALA A 74 20.09 -4.25 15.85
C ALA A 74 20.18 -3.79 17.31
N ILE A 75 19.27 -4.28 18.18
CA ILE A 75 19.34 -4.03 19.62
C ILE A 75 20.62 -4.65 20.20
N ARG A 76 20.86 -5.94 19.94
CA ARG A 76 22.06 -6.64 20.44
C ARG A 76 23.36 -6.11 19.84
N GLY A 77 23.31 -5.69 18.58
CA GLY A 77 24.42 -5.05 17.86
C GLY A 77 24.66 -3.60 18.26
N ASN A 78 23.90 -3.05 19.21
CA ASN A 78 24.05 -1.69 19.71
C ASN A 78 24.00 -0.62 18.59
N MET A 79 23.17 -0.84 17.57
CA MET A 79 23.06 0.05 16.39
C MET A 79 22.78 1.50 16.80
N PHE A 80 21.88 1.69 17.77
CA PHE A 80 21.45 3.01 18.24
C PHE A 80 22.55 3.89 18.85
N ARG A 81 23.71 3.31 19.21
CA ARG A 81 24.88 4.06 19.67
C ARG A 81 25.81 4.50 18.54
N HIS A 82 25.69 3.88 17.37
CA HIS A 82 26.56 4.09 16.22
C HIS A 82 25.86 4.81 15.07
N VAL A 83 24.53 4.80 15.03
CA VAL A 83 23.73 5.51 14.04
C VAL A 83 24.00 7.01 14.09
N GLN A 84 24.03 7.64 12.92
CA GLN A 84 24.26 9.08 12.78
C GLN A 84 23.08 9.85 13.40
N GLN A 85 23.39 10.82 14.27
CA GLN A 85 22.35 11.52 15.05
C GLN A 85 21.42 12.40 14.21
N ARG A 86 21.96 13.15 13.24
CA ARG A 86 21.15 13.96 12.29
C ARG A 86 20.19 13.10 11.47
N TRP A 87 20.60 11.89 11.09
CA TRP A 87 19.72 10.91 10.46
C TRP A 87 18.56 10.58 11.37
N MET A 88 18.82 10.21 12.63
CA MET A 88 17.75 9.90 13.58
C MET A 88 16.83 11.09 13.86
N GLU A 89 17.34 12.33 13.88
CA GLU A 89 16.50 13.53 13.95
C GLU A 89 15.59 13.68 12.73
N TRP A 90 16.08 13.37 11.53
CA TRP A 90 15.26 13.32 10.32
C TRP A 90 14.16 12.24 10.41
N GLN A 91 14.46 11.09 11.00
CA GLN A 91 13.49 10.00 11.16
C GLN A 91 12.31 10.36 12.04
N LYS A 92 12.49 11.28 13.00
CA LYS A 92 11.37 11.80 13.80
C LYS A 92 10.32 12.44 12.91
N LEU A 93 10.73 13.15 11.85
CA LEU A 93 9.82 13.72 10.87
C LEU A 93 9.24 12.63 9.97
N PHE A 94 10.11 11.85 9.33
CA PHE A 94 9.71 10.87 8.31
C PHE A 94 8.72 9.83 8.86
N LEU A 95 9.06 9.17 9.99
CA LEU A 95 8.23 8.14 10.59
C LEU A 95 7.00 8.69 11.33
N SER A 96 6.91 10.02 11.52
CA SER A 96 5.68 10.68 11.99
C SER A 96 4.66 10.90 10.87
N ILE A 97 5.11 10.88 9.61
CA ILE A 97 4.26 11.11 8.44
C ILE A 97 3.82 9.78 7.85
N ILE A 98 4.76 8.97 7.36
CA ILE A 98 4.49 7.85 6.43
C ILE A 98 3.43 6.85 6.91
N PRO A 99 3.37 6.43 8.19
CA PRO A 99 2.36 5.44 8.60
C PRO A 99 0.90 5.88 8.41
N PHE A 100 0.62 7.19 8.37
CA PHE A 100 -0.75 7.68 8.19
C PHE A 100 -1.25 7.56 6.74
N PRO A 101 -0.49 7.98 5.72
CA PRO A 101 -0.79 7.63 4.34
C PRO A 101 -1.03 6.14 4.12
N GLU A 102 -0.24 5.24 4.73
CA GLU A 102 -0.48 3.78 4.60
C GLU A 102 -1.89 3.41 5.09
N ILE A 103 -2.28 3.81 6.30
CA ILE A 103 -3.63 3.47 6.78
C ILE A 103 -4.74 4.18 5.96
N SER A 104 -4.42 5.31 5.31
CA SER A 104 -5.34 5.98 4.39
C SER A 104 -5.45 5.20 3.06
N ALA A 105 -4.36 4.65 2.55
CA ALA A 105 -4.34 3.76 1.39
C ALA A 105 -5.15 2.47 1.67
N ALA A 106 -5.02 1.89 2.87
CA ALA A 106 -5.85 0.77 3.31
C ALA A 106 -7.35 1.11 3.20
N ARG A 107 -7.71 2.32 3.65
CA ARG A 107 -9.08 2.82 3.61
C ARG A 107 -9.54 3.17 2.20
N ALA A 108 -8.64 3.47 1.27
CA ALA A 108 -8.94 3.82 -0.12
C ALA A 108 -9.39 2.61 -0.94
N MET A 109 -8.81 1.43 -0.69
CA MET A 109 -9.13 0.20 -1.43
C MET A 109 -10.64 -0.12 -1.54
N PRO A 110 -11.43 -0.10 -0.44
CA PRO A 110 -12.86 -0.35 -0.54
C PRO A 110 -13.66 0.74 -1.27
N LEU A 111 -13.11 1.94 -1.49
CA LEU A 111 -13.80 2.99 -2.26
C LEU A 111 -13.90 2.57 -3.74
N ALA A 112 -12.84 1.97 -4.28
CA ALA A 112 -12.76 1.59 -5.68
C ALA A 112 -13.57 0.31 -6.02
N ILE A 113 -13.90 -0.54 -5.03
CA ILE A 113 -14.57 -1.83 -5.27
C ILE A 113 -15.91 -1.63 -6.01
N ASN A 114 -16.74 -0.68 -5.60
CA ASN A 114 -18.04 -0.46 -6.26
C ASN A 114 -17.88 0.12 -7.68
N ALA A 115 -16.86 0.95 -7.89
CA ALA A 115 -16.63 1.64 -9.16
C ALA A 115 -16.04 0.72 -10.24
N VAL A 116 -15.18 -0.22 -9.87
CA VAL A 116 -14.48 -1.09 -10.82
C VAL A 116 -15.29 -2.37 -11.05
N PRO A 117 -15.79 -2.67 -12.26
CA PRO A 117 -16.67 -3.84 -12.48
C PRO A 117 -15.86 -5.11 -12.76
N ASN A 118 -14.91 -5.49 -11.89
CA ASN A 118 -14.09 -6.68 -12.07
C ASN A 118 -13.72 -7.38 -10.74
N PRO A 119 -14.29 -8.58 -10.47
CA PRO A 119 -14.02 -9.37 -9.26
C PRO A 119 -12.55 -9.77 -9.04
N GLU A 120 -11.77 -9.98 -10.12
CA GLU A 120 -10.34 -10.27 -9.98
C GLU A 120 -9.58 -9.06 -9.42
N VAL A 121 -9.93 -7.85 -9.87
CA VAL A 121 -9.37 -6.60 -9.35
C VAL A 121 -9.84 -6.36 -7.92
N HIS A 122 -11.09 -6.68 -7.57
CA HIS A 122 -11.57 -6.59 -6.18
C HIS A 122 -10.74 -7.43 -5.22
N ASN A 123 -10.36 -8.63 -5.63
CA ASN A 123 -9.48 -9.48 -4.83
C ASN A 123 -8.09 -8.86 -4.68
N GLY A 124 -7.54 -8.26 -5.75
CA GLY A 124 -6.27 -7.52 -5.69
C GLY A 124 -6.31 -6.32 -4.74
N LEU A 125 -7.39 -5.53 -4.78
CA LEU A 125 -7.61 -4.39 -3.87
C LEU A 125 -7.79 -4.85 -2.42
N ALA A 126 -8.46 -5.98 -2.19
CA ALA A 126 -8.62 -6.54 -0.85
C ALA A 126 -7.27 -7.00 -0.26
N VAL A 127 -6.37 -7.55 -1.09
CA VAL A 127 -5.01 -7.89 -0.68
C VAL A 127 -4.21 -6.63 -0.38
N GLN A 128 -4.26 -5.62 -1.25
CA GLN A 128 -3.60 -4.34 -1.01
C GLN A 128 -4.08 -3.70 0.31
N MET A 129 -5.37 -3.74 0.63
CA MET A 129 -5.88 -3.23 1.91
C MET A 129 -5.17 -3.89 3.12
N ILE A 130 -4.89 -5.19 3.05
CA ILE A 130 -4.19 -5.90 4.12
C ILE A 130 -2.71 -5.52 4.14
N ASP A 131 -2.08 -5.37 2.97
CA ASP A 131 -0.70 -4.87 2.84
C ASP A 131 -0.57 -3.49 3.50
N GLU A 132 -1.49 -2.57 3.25
CA GLU A 132 -1.40 -1.22 3.81
C GLU A 132 -1.62 -1.17 5.34
N VAL A 133 -2.45 -2.06 5.88
CA VAL A 133 -2.56 -2.25 7.34
C VAL A 133 -1.24 -2.77 7.90
N ARG A 134 -0.60 -3.71 7.21
CA ARG A 134 0.73 -4.22 7.55
C ARG A 134 1.77 -3.09 7.49
N HIS A 135 1.80 -2.29 6.43
CA HIS A 135 2.71 -1.16 6.23
C HIS A 135 2.63 -0.15 7.38
N SER A 136 1.43 0.32 7.69
CA SER A 136 1.20 1.22 8.83
C SER A 136 1.71 0.61 10.14
N THR A 137 1.40 -0.66 10.40
CA THR A 137 1.73 -1.32 11.67
C THR A 137 3.23 -1.55 11.83
N ILE A 138 3.91 -2.04 10.79
CA ILE A 138 5.34 -2.37 10.85
C ILE A 138 6.21 -1.11 10.95
N GLN A 139 5.82 -0.04 10.26
CA GLN A 139 6.49 1.26 10.35
C GLN A 139 6.23 1.96 11.70
N MET A 140 5.01 1.86 12.25
CA MET A 140 4.75 2.32 13.62
C MET A 140 5.58 1.54 14.66
N ASN A 141 5.75 0.24 14.48
CA ASN A 141 6.59 -0.56 15.37
C ASN A 141 8.08 -0.20 15.23
N LEU A 142 8.58 0.07 14.02
CA LEU A 142 9.93 0.61 13.82
C LEU A 142 10.15 1.89 14.61
N LYS A 143 9.21 2.83 14.50
CA LYS A 143 9.26 4.09 15.26
C LYS A 143 9.26 3.87 16.77
N ARG A 144 8.40 2.95 17.26
CA ARG A 144 8.37 2.57 18.69
C ARG A 144 9.73 2.04 19.14
N LEU A 145 10.40 1.26 18.32
CA LEU A 145 11.75 0.75 18.61
C LEU A 145 12.76 1.90 18.69
N TYR A 146 12.69 2.87 17.77
CA TYR A 146 13.58 4.04 17.79
C TYR A 146 13.37 4.85 19.07
N MET A 147 12.12 5.10 19.43
CA MET A 147 11.75 5.76 20.69
C MET A 147 12.28 5.03 21.93
N ASN A 148 12.35 3.71 21.92
CA ASN A 148 12.77 2.94 23.11
C ASN A 148 14.29 2.83 23.26
N HIS A 149 15.05 2.95 22.17
CA HIS A 149 16.48 2.58 22.17
C HIS A 149 17.42 3.68 21.68
N TYR A 150 16.92 4.68 20.97
CA TYR A 150 17.74 5.84 20.58
C TYR A 150 17.96 6.78 21.76
N ILE A 151 19.10 7.50 21.73
CA ILE A 151 19.53 8.37 22.84
C ILE A 151 18.61 9.57 23.08
N ASP A 152 17.91 10.04 22.04
CA ASP A 152 16.96 11.14 22.13
C ASP A 152 15.57 10.71 21.61
N PRO A 153 14.72 10.17 22.49
CA PRO A 153 13.43 9.62 22.09
C PRO A 153 12.36 10.68 21.81
N ALA A 154 12.58 11.93 22.24
CA ALA A 154 11.60 13.00 22.11
C ALA A 154 11.35 13.31 20.63
N GLY A 155 10.08 13.34 20.23
CA GLY A 155 9.66 13.55 18.84
C GLY A 155 9.27 12.26 18.10
N PHE A 156 9.66 11.08 18.57
CA PHE A 156 9.10 9.83 18.05
C PHE A 156 7.70 9.52 18.61
N ASP A 157 7.33 10.15 19.73
CA ASP A 157 6.06 10.01 20.46
C ASP A 157 4.95 10.93 19.93
N ILE A 158 5.28 11.96 19.15
CA ILE A 158 4.30 13.00 18.78
C ILE A 158 3.42 12.65 17.59
N THR A 159 3.55 11.50 16.94
CA THR A 159 2.97 11.22 15.59
C THR A 159 1.56 11.76 15.38
N THR A 160 0.55 11.31 16.13
CA THR A 160 -0.84 11.76 15.93
C THR A 160 -1.02 13.24 16.21
N LYS A 161 -0.31 13.78 17.21
CA LYS A 161 -0.35 15.20 17.55
C LYS A 161 0.34 16.06 16.49
N GLY A 162 1.52 15.64 16.03
CA GLY A 162 2.31 16.33 15.01
C GLY A 162 1.60 16.35 13.66
N PHE A 163 0.93 15.25 13.30
CA PHE A 163 0.24 15.12 12.02
C PHE A 163 -0.77 16.25 11.73
N GLN A 164 -1.43 16.76 12.77
CA GLN A 164 -2.41 17.84 12.65
C GLN A 164 -1.85 19.23 13.01
N ASN A 165 -0.72 19.30 13.71
CA ASN A 165 -0.27 20.52 14.38
C ASN A 165 1.14 21.00 13.98
N CYS A 166 1.79 20.38 12.97
CA CYS A 166 3.05 20.89 12.42
C CYS A 166 3.05 20.90 10.89
N TYR A 167 3.91 21.74 10.30
CA TYR A 167 4.00 21.93 8.85
C TYR A 167 4.28 20.62 8.10
N ALA A 168 5.11 19.75 8.65
CA ALA A 168 5.45 18.48 8.04
C ALA A 168 4.28 17.49 8.10
N GLY A 169 3.50 17.52 9.17
CA GLY A 169 2.23 16.80 9.28
C GLY A 169 1.23 17.25 8.20
N THR A 170 1.19 18.54 7.87
CA THR A 170 0.36 19.06 6.76
C THR A 170 0.73 18.44 5.42
N ILE A 171 2.02 18.21 5.13
CA ILE A 171 2.47 17.51 3.92
C ILE A 171 1.95 16.07 3.92
N GLY A 172 2.09 15.37 5.04
CA GLY A 172 1.55 14.01 5.21
C GLY A 172 0.04 13.93 5.05
N ARG A 173 -0.70 14.93 5.54
CA ARG A 173 -2.16 15.05 5.38
C ARG A 173 -2.55 15.23 3.94
N GLN A 174 -1.88 16.12 3.21
CA GLN A 174 -2.13 16.30 1.78
C GLN A 174 -1.98 14.97 1.03
N PHE A 175 -0.97 14.18 1.38
CA PHE A 175 -0.74 12.87 0.79
C PHE A 175 -1.87 11.88 1.15
N GLY A 176 -2.11 11.63 2.44
CA GLY A 176 -3.08 10.60 2.88
C GLY A 176 -4.55 10.95 2.65
N GLU A 177 -4.97 12.21 2.83
CA GLU A 177 -6.37 12.62 2.68
C GLU A 177 -6.82 12.59 1.21
N GLY A 178 -5.90 12.85 0.27
CA GLY A 178 -6.15 12.74 -1.16
C GLY A 178 -6.54 11.33 -1.60
N PHE A 179 -6.06 10.29 -0.92
CA PHE A 179 -6.36 8.89 -1.26
C PHE A 179 -7.81 8.48 -0.97
N ILE A 180 -8.50 9.25 -0.12
CA ILE A 180 -9.83 8.89 0.40
C ILE A 180 -10.89 9.97 0.16
N THR A 181 -10.55 11.04 -0.56
CA THR A 181 -11.44 12.19 -0.75
C THR A 181 -11.66 12.48 -2.22
N GLY A 182 -12.94 12.55 -2.63
CA GLY A 182 -13.34 12.84 -4.00
C GLY A 182 -13.93 11.62 -4.71
N ASP A 183 -13.87 11.64 -6.04
CA ASP A 183 -14.26 10.52 -6.91
C ASP A 183 -13.43 9.26 -6.58
N ALA A 184 -14.08 8.09 -6.55
CA ALA A 184 -13.46 6.85 -6.09
C ALA A 184 -12.24 6.43 -6.93
N ILE A 185 -12.27 6.62 -8.26
CA ILE A 185 -11.17 6.27 -9.16
C ILE A 185 -10.08 7.34 -9.08
N THR A 186 -10.45 8.61 -8.99
CA THR A 186 -9.49 9.71 -8.82
C THR A 186 -8.67 9.51 -7.54
N ALA A 187 -9.33 9.27 -6.42
CA ALA A 187 -8.68 9.15 -5.12
C ALA A 187 -7.90 7.84 -4.96
N ALA A 188 -8.56 6.70 -5.12
CA ALA A 188 -7.97 5.40 -4.81
C ALA A 188 -7.11 4.82 -5.94
N ASN A 189 -7.28 5.28 -7.19
CA ASN A 189 -6.48 4.82 -8.32
C ASN A 189 -5.48 5.88 -8.82
N ILE A 190 -5.95 7.04 -9.26
CA ILE A 190 -5.07 8.05 -9.87
C ILE A 190 -4.10 8.64 -8.84
N TYR A 191 -4.60 9.17 -7.73
CA TYR A 191 -3.78 9.83 -6.71
C TYR A 191 -2.92 8.81 -5.96
N LEU A 192 -3.53 7.71 -5.52
CA LEU A 192 -2.84 6.65 -4.78
C LEU A 192 -2.00 5.75 -5.70
N THR A 193 -2.62 4.79 -6.39
CA THR A 193 -1.85 3.71 -7.02
C THR A 193 -0.96 4.14 -8.18
N ILE A 194 -1.38 5.15 -8.94
CA ILE A 194 -0.69 5.56 -10.17
C ILE A 194 0.33 6.65 -9.89
N VAL A 195 -0.02 7.69 -9.13
CA VAL A 195 0.92 8.77 -8.85
C VAL A 195 1.71 8.51 -7.59
N ALA A 196 1.07 8.39 -6.43
CA ALA A 196 1.80 8.18 -5.18
C ALA A 196 2.63 6.89 -5.23
N GLU A 197 2.01 5.73 -5.47
CA GLU A 197 2.70 4.44 -5.36
C GLU A 197 3.70 4.20 -6.49
N THR A 198 3.22 4.29 -7.74
CA THR A 198 4.05 3.97 -8.91
C THR A 198 5.15 5.01 -9.14
N ALA A 199 4.86 6.32 -9.00
CA ALA A 199 5.83 7.36 -9.34
C ALA A 199 6.70 7.80 -8.16
N PHE A 200 6.19 7.84 -6.93
CA PHE A 200 6.90 8.42 -5.78
C PHE A 200 7.29 7.41 -4.70
N THR A 201 6.36 6.68 -4.08
CA THR A 201 6.67 5.86 -2.89
C THR A 201 7.56 4.68 -3.25
N ASN A 202 7.38 4.04 -4.40
CA ASN A 202 8.25 2.94 -4.81
C ASN A 202 9.71 3.39 -4.97
N VAL A 203 9.95 4.62 -5.45
CA VAL A 203 11.29 5.22 -5.51
C VAL A 203 11.78 5.61 -4.11
N LEU A 204 10.92 6.25 -3.33
CA LEU A 204 11.20 6.66 -1.94
C LEU A 204 11.61 5.47 -1.07
N PHE A 205 10.95 4.31 -1.23
CA PHE A 205 11.18 3.09 -0.46
C PHE A 205 12.40 2.30 -0.93
N VAL A 206 13.14 2.80 -1.91
CA VAL A 206 14.49 2.33 -2.25
C VAL A 206 15.53 3.38 -1.86
N ALA A 207 15.27 4.66 -2.13
CA ALA A 207 16.18 5.75 -1.81
C ALA A 207 16.37 5.93 -0.29
N MET A 208 15.28 5.96 0.49
CA MET A 208 15.34 6.15 1.96
C MET A 208 16.13 5.02 2.64
N PRO A 209 15.93 3.73 2.32
CA PRO A 209 16.82 2.66 2.77
C PRO A 209 18.30 2.87 2.43
N GLY A 210 18.61 3.34 1.22
CA GLY A 210 19.98 3.62 0.82
C GLY A 210 20.65 4.64 1.75
N GLU A 211 19.96 5.76 2.01
CA GLU A 211 20.42 6.80 2.91
C GLU A 211 20.51 6.33 4.37
N ALA A 212 19.56 5.48 4.81
CA ALA A 212 19.57 4.90 6.14
C ALA A 212 20.84 4.06 6.39
N ALA A 213 21.13 3.15 5.45
CA ALA A 213 22.31 2.30 5.54
C ALA A 213 23.60 3.13 5.55
N ALA A 214 23.67 4.19 4.73
CA ALA A 214 24.82 5.11 4.70
C ALA A 214 25.03 5.86 6.04
N ASN A 215 23.97 6.01 6.83
CA ASN A 215 23.99 6.67 8.15
C ASN A 215 24.02 5.69 9.33
N GLY A 216 24.22 4.38 9.09
CA GLY A 216 24.32 3.37 10.14
C GLY A 216 22.97 2.92 10.72
N ASP A 217 21.86 3.24 10.05
CA ASP A 217 20.53 2.70 10.33
C ASP A 217 20.25 1.50 9.42
N TYR A 218 20.33 0.31 9.99
CA TYR A 218 20.07 -0.94 9.28
C TYR A 218 18.64 -1.47 9.48
N LEU A 219 17.84 -0.79 10.31
CA LEU A 219 16.46 -1.19 10.58
C LEU A 219 15.46 -0.57 9.62
N LEU A 220 15.61 0.72 9.28
CA LEU A 220 14.78 1.31 8.24
C LEU A 220 14.87 0.52 6.94
N PRO A 221 16.07 0.18 6.41
CA PRO A 221 16.17 -0.62 5.20
C PRO A 221 15.44 -1.95 5.28
N THR A 222 15.57 -2.64 6.41
CA THR A 222 14.93 -3.95 6.59
C THR A 222 13.41 -3.84 6.54
N VAL A 223 12.84 -2.83 7.20
CA VAL A 223 11.39 -2.59 7.22
C VAL A 223 10.90 -2.13 5.86
N PHE A 224 11.52 -1.09 5.28
CA PHE A 224 11.04 -0.46 4.06
C PHE A 224 11.27 -1.29 2.81
N HIS A 225 12.32 -2.12 2.74
CA HIS A 225 12.43 -3.10 1.65
C HIS A 225 11.41 -4.24 1.77
N SER A 226 11.02 -4.59 3.01
CA SER A 226 9.94 -5.57 3.24
C SER A 226 8.59 -5.04 2.77
N VAL A 227 8.32 -3.76 3.05
CA VAL A 227 7.16 -3.00 2.53
C VAL A 227 7.23 -2.87 1.00
N GLN A 228 8.36 -2.42 0.46
CA GLN A 228 8.55 -2.22 -0.99
C GLN A 228 8.29 -3.50 -1.82
N SER A 229 8.55 -4.67 -1.24
CA SER A 229 8.25 -5.94 -1.91
C SER A 229 6.75 -6.19 -2.17
N ASP A 230 5.87 -5.43 -1.51
CA ASP A 230 4.41 -5.48 -1.68
C ASP A 230 3.91 -4.55 -2.77
N GLU A 231 4.55 -3.39 -2.94
CA GLU A 231 4.17 -2.30 -3.85
C GLU A 231 3.98 -2.77 -5.31
N SER A 232 4.68 -3.81 -5.74
CA SER A 232 4.50 -4.38 -7.10
C SER A 232 3.08 -4.87 -7.37
N ARG A 233 2.37 -5.35 -6.34
CA ARG A 233 0.96 -5.76 -6.42
C ARG A 233 0.04 -4.54 -6.51
N HIS A 234 0.40 -3.47 -5.81
CA HIS A 234 -0.36 -2.23 -5.73
C HIS A 234 -0.31 -1.48 -7.06
N ILE A 235 0.89 -1.38 -7.63
CA ILE A 235 1.14 -0.91 -9.00
C ILE A 235 0.30 -1.71 -9.99
N SER A 236 0.29 -3.05 -9.87
CA SER A 236 -0.50 -3.90 -10.76
C SER A 236 -2.01 -3.63 -10.63
N ASN A 237 -2.55 -3.41 -9.43
CA ASN A 237 -3.95 -2.98 -9.25
C ASN A 237 -4.19 -1.64 -9.96
N GLY A 238 -3.26 -0.70 -9.79
CA GLY A 238 -3.35 0.62 -10.40
C GLY A 238 -3.45 0.57 -11.91
N TYR A 239 -2.55 -0.18 -12.54
CA TYR A 239 -2.54 -0.40 -13.98
C TYR A 239 -3.79 -1.12 -14.49
N SER A 240 -4.30 -2.12 -13.77
CA SER A 240 -5.54 -2.81 -14.14
C SER A 240 -6.71 -1.84 -14.27
N ILE A 241 -6.89 -0.95 -13.30
CA ILE A 241 -7.98 0.03 -13.28
C ILE A 241 -7.79 1.06 -14.40
N ILE A 242 -6.58 1.60 -14.58
CA ILE A 242 -6.30 2.56 -15.67
C ILE A 242 -6.55 1.94 -17.04
N VAL A 243 -6.08 0.71 -17.29
CA VAL A 243 -6.29 0.04 -18.58
C VAL A 243 -7.78 -0.22 -18.82
N MET A 244 -8.53 -0.57 -17.78
CA MET A 244 -9.98 -0.71 -17.86
C MET A 244 -10.68 0.63 -18.17
N ALA A 245 -10.24 1.73 -17.56
CA ALA A 245 -10.78 3.07 -17.82
C ALA A 245 -10.42 3.56 -19.25
N LEU A 246 -9.19 3.31 -19.71
CA LEU A 246 -8.72 3.68 -21.05
C LEU A 246 -9.45 2.96 -22.19
N ALA A 247 -10.12 1.84 -21.90
CA ALA A 247 -10.95 1.15 -22.89
C ALA A 247 -12.13 2.00 -23.38
N ASP A 248 -12.48 3.08 -22.67
CA ASP A 248 -13.51 4.03 -23.07
C ASP A 248 -12.97 5.45 -23.27
N GLU A 249 -13.01 5.93 -24.51
CA GLU A 249 -12.58 7.29 -24.89
C GLU A 249 -13.31 8.39 -24.10
N ARG A 250 -14.52 8.13 -23.59
CA ARG A 250 -15.27 9.08 -22.75
C ARG A 250 -14.51 9.46 -21.47
N ASN A 251 -13.61 8.60 -20.99
CA ASN A 251 -12.80 8.87 -19.80
C ASN A 251 -11.58 9.77 -20.09
N ARG A 252 -11.27 10.06 -21.35
CA ARG A 252 -10.00 10.71 -21.72
C ARG A 252 -9.79 12.06 -21.04
N GLU A 253 -10.80 12.92 -21.03
CA GLU A 253 -10.69 14.26 -20.42
C GLU A 253 -10.54 14.16 -18.89
N LEU A 254 -11.27 13.23 -18.26
CA LEU A 254 -11.16 12.95 -16.83
C LEU A 254 -9.77 12.44 -16.46
N LEU A 255 -9.28 11.41 -17.16
CA LEU A 255 -7.93 10.85 -16.96
C LEU A 255 -6.85 11.92 -17.12
N ALA A 256 -6.92 12.74 -18.17
CA ALA A 256 -5.95 13.81 -18.41
C ALA A 256 -5.98 14.90 -17.33
N ARG A 257 -7.18 15.28 -16.86
CA ARG A 257 -7.38 16.23 -15.76
C ARG A 257 -6.82 15.66 -14.45
N ASP A 258 -7.22 14.46 -14.10
CA ASP A 258 -6.93 13.86 -12.80
C ASP A 258 -5.45 13.52 -12.67
N LEU A 259 -4.81 13.01 -13.73
CA LEU A 259 -3.35 12.81 -13.74
C LEU A 259 -2.58 14.13 -13.60
N ARG A 260 -3.08 15.22 -14.21
CA ARG A 260 -2.45 16.54 -14.08
C ARG A 260 -2.56 17.10 -12.65
N TYR A 261 -3.69 16.88 -11.98
CA TYR A 261 -3.86 17.36 -10.60
C TYR A 261 -3.21 16.46 -9.56
N ALA A 262 -3.05 15.18 -9.87
CA ALA A 262 -2.36 14.23 -9.01
C ALA A 262 -0.85 14.47 -8.95
N TRP A 263 -0.25 14.90 -10.08
CA TRP A 263 1.17 15.19 -10.22
C TRP A 263 1.59 16.53 -9.58
#